data_AF-A0A2M8P9U0-F1
#
_entry.id   AF-A0A2M8P9U0-F1
#
_cell.length_a   1.000
_cell.length_b   1.000
_cell.length_c   1.000
_cell.angle_alpha   90.00
_cell.angle_beta   90.00
_cell.angle_gamma   90.00
#
_symmetry.space_group_name_H-M   'P 1'
#
loop_
_entity.id
_entity.type
_entity.pdbx_description
1 polymer ?
#
loop_
_entity_poly.entity_id
_entity_poly.type
_entity_poly.pdbx_seq_one_letter_code
_entity_poly.pdbx_strand_id
1 'polypeptide(L)'
;YLADPLTLEDLERGAEEVWALAAGVPGLVDMIFDYRAVTEFPRGSLRLMREGSFTLPLLERVALVGNEPLVEMMFTTITQSTYRPDPTVHASVEEAAEFLRRMAREDGTRA
;
A
#
# COMPACT_ATOMS: atom_id res chain seq x y z
N TYR A 1 11.82 8.83 20.37
CA TYR A 1 12.00 7.41 20.06
C TYR A 1 12.33 7.34 18.59
N LEU A 2 13.60 7.11 18.24
CA LEU A 2 13.95 6.69 16.88
C LEU A 2 13.50 5.23 16.81
N ALA A 3 12.51 4.95 15.97
CA ALA A 3 12.20 3.57 15.63
C ALA A 3 13.46 2.94 15.02
N ASP A 4 13.75 1.69 15.38
CA ASP A 4 14.85 0.96 14.76
C ASP A 4 14.69 0.99 13.23
N PRO A 5 15.79 1.11 12.47
CA PRO A 5 15.72 1.18 11.02
C PRO A 5 15.04 -0.07 10.46
N LEU A 6 14.06 0.13 9.58
CA LEU A 6 13.27 -0.94 8.98
C LEU A 6 14.19 -1.91 8.23
N THR A 7 14.14 -3.19 8.59
CA THR A 7 14.95 -4.22 7.93
C THR A 7 14.20 -4.87 6.76
N LEU A 8 14.92 -5.62 5.94
CA LEU A 8 14.34 -6.40 4.85
C LEU A 8 13.38 -7.47 5.39
N GLU A 9 13.77 -8.13 6.48
CA GLU A 9 12.98 -9.16 7.17
C GLU A 9 11.68 -8.57 7.76
N ASP A 10 11.73 -7.33 8.26
CA ASP A 10 10.52 -6.64 8.74
C ASP A 10 9.51 -6.41 7.62
N LEU A 11 9.98 -6.09 6.40
CA LEU A 11 9.12 -5.93 5.24
C LEU A 11 8.50 -7.26 4.79
N GLU A 12 9.28 -8.35 4.79
CA GLU A 12 8.79 -9.69 4.43
C GLU A 12 7.72 -10.17 5.42
N ARG A 13 8.01 -10.06 6.71
CA ARG A 13 7.07 -10.43 7.77
C ARG A 13 5.80 -9.58 7.75
N GLY A 14 5.94 -8.26 7.55
CA GLY A 14 4.79 -7.37 7.41
C GLY A 14 3.92 -7.73 6.21
N ALA A 15 4.53 -8.14 5.09
CA ALA A 15 3.80 -8.61 3.92
C ALA A 15 3.01 -9.89 4.19
N GLU A 16 3.62 -10.88 4.87
CA GLU A 16 2.95 -12.13 5.26
C GLU A 16 1.76 -11.88 6.20
N GLU A 17 1.91 -10.98 7.17
CA GLU A 17 0.82 -10.61 8.08
C GLU A 17 -0.34 -9.96 7.32
N VAL A 18 -0.04 -9.04 6.40
CA VAL A 18 -1.05 -8.42 5.54
C VAL A 18 -1.76 -9.46 4.68
N TRP A 19 -1.06 -10.47 4.15
CA TRP A 19 -1.67 -11.57 3.41
C TRP A 19 -2.60 -12.42 4.27
N ALA A 20 -2.18 -12.76 5.49
CA ALA A 20 -3.01 -13.51 6.42
C ALA A 20 -4.30 -12.75 6.77
N LEU A 21 -4.21 -11.43 6.96
CA LEU A 21 -5.37 -10.57 7.19
C LEU A 21 -6.28 -10.50 5.96
N ALA A 22 -5.72 -10.28 4.77
CA ALA A 22 -6.48 -10.18 3.54
C ALA A 22 -7.20 -11.49 3.18
N ALA A 23 -6.61 -12.65 3.48
CA ALA A 23 -7.24 -13.96 3.27
C ALA A 23 -8.53 -14.15 4.08
N GLY A 24 -8.70 -13.41 5.19
CA GLY A 24 -9.91 -13.43 6.00
C GLY A 24 -11.03 -12.51 5.50
N VAL A 25 -10.77 -11.65 4.51
CA VAL A 25 -11.74 -10.69 3.98
C VAL A 25 -12.43 -11.27 2.74
N PRO A 26 -13.77 -11.41 2.74
CA PRO A 26 -14.48 -11.82 1.55
C PRO A 26 -14.55 -10.66 0.54
N GLY A 27 -13.95 -10.86 -0.64
CA GLY A 27 -14.03 -9.93 -1.76
C GLY A 27 -12.77 -9.09 -1.96
N LEU A 28 -12.95 -7.95 -2.62
CA LEU A 28 -11.87 -7.01 -2.90
C LEU A 28 -11.50 -6.21 -1.66
N VAL A 29 -10.21 -5.88 -1.54
CA VAL A 29 -9.63 -5.17 -0.41
C VAL A 29 -9.06 -3.84 -0.90
N ASP A 30 -9.33 -2.78 -0.16
CA ASP A 30 -8.65 -1.50 -0.33
C ASP A 30 -7.60 -1.34 0.78
N MET A 31 -6.43 -0.80 0.44
CA MET A 31 -5.32 -0.62 1.38
C MET A 31 -4.95 0.85 1.53
N ILE A 32 -4.67 1.25 2.77
CA ILE A 32 -3.99 2.51 3.09
C ILE A 32 -2.57 2.16 3.52
N PHE A 33 -1.57 2.70 2.82
CA PHE A 33 -0.17 2.53 3.15
C PHE A 33 0.37 3.82 3.78
N ASP A 34 0.47 3.83 5.11
CA ASP A 34 1.02 4.97 5.87
C ASP A 34 2.52 4.76 6.11
N TYR A 35 3.32 5.58 5.45
CA TYR A 35 4.78 5.53 5.52
C TYR A 35 5.38 6.81 6.12
N ARG A 36 4.59 7.62 6.82
CA ARG A 36 5.09 8.85 7.48
C ARG A 36 6.20 8.58 8.49
N ALA A 37 6.24 7.38 9.07
CA ALA A 37 7.26 6.95 10.01
C ALA A 37 8.49 6.31 9.34
N VAL A 38 8.43 6.06 8.02
CA VAL A 38 9.53 5.44 7.29
C VAL A 38 10.51 6.52 6.86
N THR A 39 11.67 6.57 7.50
CA THR A 39 12.73 7.52 7.17
C THR A 39 13.66 7.01 6.08
N GLU A 40 13.89 5.70 6.02
CA GLU A 40 14.73 5.05 5.01
C GLU A 40 14.18 3.66 4.67
N PHE A 41 14.21 3.30 3.38
CA PHE A 41 13.93 1.94 2.94
C PHE A 41 15.22 1.13 2.88
N PRO A 42 15.23 -0.12 3.39
CA PRO A 42 16.40 -0.98 3.31
C PRO A 42 16.75 -1.27 1.85
N ARG A 43 18.06 -1.38 1.58
CA ARG A 43 18.55 -1.77 0.24
C ARG A 43 17.97 -3.13 -0.14
N GLY A 44 17.46 -3.25 -1.36
CA GLY A 44 16.85 -4.48 -1.87
C GLY A 44 15.32 -4.55 -1.69
N SER A 45 14.70 -3.61 -0.97
CA SER A 45 13.24 -3.47 -0.85
C SER A 45 12.52 -3.47 -2.21
N LEU A 46 13.08 -2.79 -3.21
CA LEU A 46 12.57 -2.78 -4.59
C LEU A 46 12.46 -4.18 -5.21
N ARG A 47 13.37 -5.10 -4.87
CA ARG A 47 13.36 -6.46 -5.39
C ARG A 47 12.23 -7.26 -4.77
N LEU A 48 12.05 -7.20 -3.45
CA LEU A 48 10.92 -7.85 -2.76
C LEU A 48 9.56 -7.37 -3.26
N MET A 49 9.44 -6.05 -3.44
CA MET A 49 8.22 -5.47 -3.93
C MET A 49 7.89 -5.90 -5.37
N ARG A 50 8.91 -6.07 -6.23
CA ARG A 50 8.74 -6.58 -7.61
C ARG A 50 8.51 -8.08 -7.68
N GLU A 51 9.13 -8.87 -6.81
CA GLU A 51 9.10 -10.34 -6.83
C GLU A 51 7.84 -10.92 -6.18
N GLY A 52 6.96 -10.08 -5.65
CA GLY A 52 5.56 -10.45 -5.40
C GLY A 52 5.14 -10.45 -3.94
N SER A 53 5.97 -10.02 -2.99
CA SER A 53 5.55 -9.94 -1.57
C SER A 53 4.37 -8.99 -1.34
N PHE A 54 4.12 -8.04 -2.25
CA PHE A 54 3.00 -7.09 -2.15
C PHE A 54 1.92 -7.25 -3.22
N THR A 55 1.97 -8.29 -4.06
CA THR A 55 0.88 -8.58 -5.01
C THR A 55 -0.22 -9.36 -4.29
N LEU A 56 -1.06 -8.63 -3.56
CA LEU A 56 -2.28 -9.16 -2.98
C LEU A 56 -3.32 -9.39 -4.11
N PRO A 57 -3.73 -10.64 -4.42
CA PRO A 57 -4.64 -10.90 -5.53
C PRO A 57 -6.02 -10.27 -5.36
N LEU A 58 -6.41 -10.01 -4.11
CA LEU A 58 -7.68 -9.40 -3.73
C LEU A 58 -7.57 -7.88 -3.57
N LEU A 59 -6.38 -7.29 -3.69
CA LEU A 59 -6.20 -5.86 -3.50
C LEU A 59 -6.62 -5.10 -4.75
N GLU A 60 -7.58 -4.20 -4.59
CA GLU A 60 -8.20 -3.43 -5.68
C GLU A 60 -7.59 -2.03 -5.76
N ARG A 61 -7.51 -1.34 -4.62
CA ARG A 61 -7.03 0.05 -4.54
C ARG A 61 -6.03 0.25 -3.43
N VAL A 62 -5.13 1.21 -3.66
CA VAL A 62 -4.12 1.62 -2.70
C VAL A 62 -4.15 3.14 -2.57
N ALA A 63 -4.23 3.64 -1.34
CA ALA A 63 -4.02 5.05 -1.00
C ALA A 63 -2.74 5.19 -0.17
N LEU A 64 -1.94 6.20 -0.46
CA LEU A 64 -0.64 6.45 0.14
C LEU A 64 -0.76 7.61 1.15
N VAL A 65 -0.15 7.47 2.33
CA VAL A 65 -0.09 8.55 3.34
C VAL A 65 1.37 8.78 3.70
N GLY A 66 1.94 9.91 3.25
CA GLY A 66 3.32 10.25 3.51
C GLY A 66 3.85 11.37 2.63
N ASN A 67 5.09 11.77 2.91
CA ASN A 67 5.67 12.99 2.35
C ASN A 67 6.96 12.72 1.55
N GLU A 68 7.37 11.45 1.43
CA GLU A 68 8.62 11.05 0.79
C GLU A 68 8.42 10.73 -0.70
N PRO A 69 8.94 11.55 -1.64
CA PRO A 69 8.70 11.39 -3.07
C PRO A 69 9.30 10.11 -3.66
N LEU A 70 10.39 9.60 -3.07
CA LEU A 70 10.99 8.33 -3.49
C LEU A 70 10.05 7.16 -3.22
N VAL A 71 9.31 7.19 -2.11
CA VAL A 71 8.37 6.14 -1.71
C VAL A 71 7.16 6.17 -2.63
N GLU A 72 6.65 7.36 -2.93
CA GLU A 72 5.60 7.56 -3.94
C GLU A 72 6.02 6.99 -5.29
N MET A 73 7.19 7.36 -5.81
CA MET A 73 7.69 6.87 -7.09
C MET A 73 7.88 5.34 -7.09
N MET A 74 8.39 4.77 -5.99
CA MET A 74 8.51 3.32 -5.84
C MET A 74 7.15 2.65 -5.92
N PHE A 75 6.19 3.09 -5.08
CA PHE A 75 4.86 2.52 -5.07
C PHE A 75 4.18 2.68 -6.41
N THR A 76 4.21 3.86 -7.03
CA THR A 76 3.68 4.11 -8.38
C THR A 76 4.27 3.15 -9.41
N THR A 77 5.58 2.89 -9.38
CA THR A 77 6.22 1.95 -10.32
C THR A 77 5.75 0.51 -10.14
N ILE A 78 5.52 0.08 -8.90
CA ILE A 78 5.04 -1.27 -8.58
C ILE A 78 3.55 -1.40 -8.92
N THR A 79 2.78 -0.41 -8.50
CA THR A 79 1.32 -0.39 -8.52
C THR A 79 0.73 -0.09 -9.88
N GLN A 80 1.39 0.71 -10.74
CA GLN A 80 0.94 0.95 -12.12
C GLN A 80 0.83 -0.33 -12.95
N SER A 81 1.57 -1.37 -12.58
CA SER A 81 1.49 -2.68 -13.24
C SER A 81 0.39 -3.60 -12.67
N THR A 82 -0.21 -3.25 -11.52
CA THR A 82 -1.04 -4.17 -10.72
C THR A 82 -2.41 -3.59 -10.33
N TYR A 83 -2.53 -2.29 -10.04
CA TYR A 83 -3.73 -1.66 -9.48
C TYR A 83 -4.28 -0.58 -10.41
N ARG A 84 -5.61 -0.44 -10.41
CA ARG A 84 -6.31 0.66 -11.09
C ARG A 84 -7.42 1.19 -10.20
N PRO A 85 -7.50 2.51 -9.95
CA PRO A 85 -6.60 3.58 -10.43
C PRO A 85 -5.20 3.56 -9.81
N ASP A 86 -4.29 4.36 -10.39
CA ASP A 86 -2.96 4.62 -9.82
C ASP A 86 -3.09 5.13 -8.37
N PRO A 87 -2.20 4.74 -7.43
CA PRO A 87 -2.29 5.20 -6.06
C PRO A 87 -2.17 6.72 -5.94
N THR A 88 -2.96 7.30 -5.04
CA THR A 88 -2.94 8.73 -4.73
C THR A 88 -2.33 8.98 -3.36
N VAL A 89 -1.56 10.06 -3.24
CA VAL A 89 -0.96 10.49 -1.97
C VAL A 89 -1.91 11.44 -1.23
N HIS A 90 -2.05 11.21 0.08
CA HIS A 90 -2.91 11.97 0.99
C HIS A 90 -2.13 12.46 2.21
N ALA A 91 -2.61 13.54 2.83
CA ALA A 91 -1.95 14.14 3.99
C ALA A 91 -2.25 13.36 5.29
N SER A 92 -3.35 12.61 5.34
CA SER A 92 -3.75 11.83 6.50
C SER A 92 -4.44 10.52 6.14
N VAL A 93 -4.52 9.62 7.13
CA VAL A 93 -5.22 8.34 7.02
C VAL A 93 -6.73 8.55 6.84
N GLU A 94 -7.28 9.56 7.49
CA GLU A 94 -8.69 9.93 7.39
C GLU A 94 -9.03 10.37 5.96
N GLU A 95 -8.20 11.22 5.36
CA GLU A 95 -8.37 11.68 3.98
C GLU A 95 -8.26 10.51 2.98
N ALA A 96 -7.25 9.64 3.15
CA ALA A 96 -7.09 8.43 2.34
C ALA A 96 -8.32 7.50 2.45
N ALA A 97 -8.85 7.30 3.66
CA ALA A 97 -10.03 6.48 3.88
C ALA A 97 -11.29 7.08 3.25
N GLU A 98 -11.48 8.39 3.34
CA GLU A 98 -12.60 9.08 2.68
C GLU A 98 -12.52 8.96 1.17
N PHE A 99 -11.32 9.09 0.59
CA PHE A 99 -11.06 8.91 -0.83
C PHE A 99 -11.45 7.51 -1.30
N LEU A 100 -10.94 6.46 -0.64
CA LEU A 100 -11.24 5.07 -0.99
C LEU A 100 -12.73 4.76 -0.87
N ARG A 101 -13.39 5.20 0.21
CA ARG A 101 -14.85 5.04 0.38
C ARG A 101 -15.66 5.78 -0.68
N ARG A 102 -15.18 6.91 -1.17
CA ARG A 102 -15.83 7.62 -2.29
C ARG A 102 -15.71 6.81 -3.57
N MET A 103 -14.50 6.34 -3.91
CA MET A 103 -14.26 5.50 -5.07
C MET A 103 -15.12 4.24 -5.05
N ALA A 104 -15.16 3.52 -3.92
CA ALA A 104 -15.96 2.30 -3.77
C ALA A 104 -17.46 2.55 -4.00
N ARG A 105 -17.98 3.70 -3.55
CA ARG A 105 -19.36 4.09 -3.80
C ARG A 105 -19.62 4.42 -5.25
N GLU A 106 -18.71 5.14 -5.90
CA GLU A 106 -18.82 5.50 -7.32
C GLU A 106 -18.85 4.25 -8.21
N ASP A 107 -18.00 3.26 -7.92
CA ASP A 107 -17.98 1.97 -8.64
C ASP A 107 -19.27 1.18 -8.42
N GLY A 108 -19.77 1.12 -7.18
CA GLY A 108 -21.04 0.45 -6.86
C GLY A 108 -22.28 1.10 -7.48
N THR A 109 -22.22 2.39 -7.84
CA THR A 109 -23.30 3.10 -8.56
C THR A 109 -23.22 2.98 -10.09
N ARG A 110 -22.10 2.46 -10.63
CA ARG A 110 -21.89 2.26 -12.08
C ARG A 110 -22.13 0.83 -12.54
N ALA A 111 -22.27 -0.13 -11.62
CA ALA A 111 -22.63 -1.52 -11.87
C ALA A 111 -24.16 -1.71 -11.89
#